data_AF-A0A3D4H0Y0-F1
#
_entry.id   AF-A0A3D4H0Y0-F1
#
_cell.length_a   1.000
_cell.length_b   1.000
_cell.length_c   1.000
_cell.angle_alpha   90.00
_cell.angle_beta   90.00
_cell.angle_gamma   90.00
#
_symmetry.space_group_name_H-M   'P 1'
#
loop_
_entity.id
_entity.type
_entity.pdbx_description
1 polymer ?
#
loop_
_entity_poly.entity_id
_entity_poly.type
_entity_poly.pdbx_seq_one_letter_code
_entity_poly.pdbx_strand_id
1 'polypeptide(L)'
;MEQRSKRWIVLTVLLGGFFGINFLVSYYTDWLWFGGLDHAAVFWRMLQARFASGILFGAIALLIVGTNIWLAGQFTRQALRLGGSPWEDGEAPGEVLLRSRMAYVVAAGALVFVLGNIGASQWPLLLRYMYDHPFGVSDPIFSQDVAYYVFSLPFYEFVAGFLIGALVVSAVAVGLIYAAAGGIRFQEGLEVMPRPMAHLSGLAGVFLLVLAWKYRLKIYGLLYSQGRVAFGAGWVDVNVQVWAYWLLVLAFIAAAVFLFLNIRARNTQLPVRSVAVLVGGAIAIGAVPA
;
A
#
# COMPACT_ATOMS: atom_id res chain seq x y z
N MET A 1 33.19 3.15 19.45
CA MET A 1 31.97 3.27 18.61
C MET A 1 32.21 4.02 17.30
N GLU A 2 33.14 4.98 17.25
CA GLU A 2 33.42 5.82 16.08
C GLU A 2 33.95 5.08 14.82
N GLN A 3 34.74 4.03 14.98
CA GLN A 3 35.20 3.21 13.83
C GLN A 3 34.08 2.43 13.16
N ARG A 4 33.05 2.01 13.91
CA ARG A 4 31.89 1.29 13.35
C ARG A 4 31.04 2.22 12.49
N SER A 5 30.78 3.46 12.92
CA SER A 5 29.99 4.43 12.14
C SER A 5 30.71 4.86 10.85
N LYS A 6 32.04 5.07 10.89
CA LYS A 6 32.85 5.40 9.70
C LYS A 6 32.80 4.28 8.64
N ARG A 7 32.86 3.00 9.06
CA ARG A 7 32.73 1.85 8.15
C ARG A 7 31.38 1.79 7.45
N TRP A 8 30.28 2.05 8.18
CA TRP A 8 28.94 2.09 7.59
C TRP A 8 28.78 3.23 6.59
N ILE A 9 29.32 4.42 6.89
CA ILE A 9 29.29 5.56 5.96
C ILE A 9 30.03 5.22 4.67
N VAL A 10 31.24 4.66 4.77
CA VAL A 10 32.02 4.26 3.58
C VAL A 10 31.28 3.19 2.78
N LEU A 11 30.68 2.18 3.43
CA LEU A 11 29.88 1.17 2.75
C LEU A 11 28.66 1.77 2.04
N THR A 12 27.93 2.69 2.67
CA THR A 12 26.78 3.37 2.06
C THR A 12 27.20 4.21 0.86
N VAL A 13 28.32 4.93 0.95
CA VAL A 13 28.86 5.73 -0.16
C VAL A 13 29.29 4.82 -1.32
N LEU A 14 29.98 3.72 -1.03
CA LEU A 14 30.42 2.77 -2.06
C LEU A 14 29.23 2.07 -2.73
N LEU A 15 28.24 1.61 -1.97
CA LEU A 15 27.02 1.02 -2.50
C LEU A 15 26.23 2.06 -3.32
N GLY A 16 26.04 3.26 -2.79
CA GLY A 16 25.37 4.36 -3.49
C GLY A 16 26.07 4.74 -4.79
N GLY A 17 27.40 4.79 -4.79
CA GLY A 17 28.22 5.04 -5.97
C GLY A 17 28.12 3.92 -7.00
N PHE A 18 28.19 2.65 -6.58
CA PHE A 18 28.06 1.50 -7.46
C PHE A 18 26.69 1.47 -8.16
N PHE A 19 25.59 1.58 -7.40
CA PHE A 19 24.25 1.61 -7.99
C PHE A 19 24.02 2.87 -8.83
N GLY A 20 24.54 4.02 -8.40
CA GLY A 20 24.41 5.29 -9.13
C GLY A 20 25.13 5.27 -10.49
N ILE A 21 26.35 4.73 -10.55
CA ILE A 21 27.11 4.63 -11.80
C ILE A 21 26.41 3.69 -12.78
N ASN A 22 25.96 2.51 -12.33
CA ASN A 22 25.23 1.57 -13.20
C ASN A 22 23.96 2.20 -13.77
N PHE A 23 23.23 2.97 -12.94
CA PHE A 23 22.05 3.71 -13.39
C PHE A 23 22.40 4.74 -14.47
N LEU A 24 23.45 5.55 -14.25
CA LEU A 24 23.88 6.56 -15.23
C LEU A 24 24.36 5.93 -16.54
N VAL A 25 25.11 4.84 -16.47
CA VAL A 25 25.59 4.10 -17.65
C VAL A 25 24.41 3.55 -18.45
N SER A 26 23.41 2.96 -17.79
CA SER A 26 22.20 2.47 -18.46
C SER A 26 21.46 3.59 -19.19
N TYR A 27 21.16 4.69 -18.50
CA TYR A 27 20.43 5.81 -19.09
C TYR A 27 21.19 6.50 -20.21
N TYR A 28 22.50 6.64 -20.06
CA TYR A 28 23.36 7.22 -21.08
C TYR A 28 23.43 6.33 -22.33
N THR A 29 23.55 5.01 -22.13
CA THR A 29 23.54 4.04 -23.23
C THR A 29 22.21 4.05 -23.97
N ASP A 30 21.09 4.06 -23.24
CA ASP A 30 19.76 4.14 -23.84
C ASP A 30 19.60 5.45 -24.64
N TRP A 31 20.04 6.58 -24.07
CA TRP A 31 19.97 7.87 -24.75
C TRP A 31 20.78 7.88 -26.06
N LEU A 32 22.00 7.35 -26.05
CA LEU A 32 22.83 7.21 -27.26
C LEU A 32 22.18 6.26 -28.28
N TRP A 33 21.59 5.16 -27.82
CA TRP A 33 20.93 4.19 -28.68
C TRP A 33 19.70 4.80 -29.39
N PHE A 34 18.82 5.48 -28.65
CA PHE A 34 17.67 6.18 -29.23
C PHE A 34 18.09 7.33 -30.15
N GLY A 35 19.18 8.04 -29.80
CA GLY A 35 19.76 9.09 -30.64
C GLY A 35 20.29 8.54 -31.97
N GLY A 36 20.96 7.38 -31.95
CA GLY A 36 21.49 6.74 -33.17
C GLY A 36 20.42 6.20 -34.13
N LEU A 37 19.17 6.07 -33.67
CA LEU A 37 18.03 5.59 -34.47
C LEU A 37 17.06 6.71 -34.88
N ASP A 38 17.44 7.98 -34.74
CA ASP A 38 16.56 9.15 -34.98
C ASP A 38 15.24 9.10 -34.16
N HIS A 39 15.28 8.46 -32.98
CA HIS A 39 14.14 8.26 -32.09
C HIS A 39 14.35 8.87 -30.70
N ALA A 40 15.22 9.88 -30.58
CA ALA A 40 15.49 10.58 -29.33
C ALA A 40 14.23 11.14 -28.63
N ALA A 41 13.18 11.49 -29.39
CA ALA A 41 11.90 11.93 -28.84
C ALA A 41 11.20 10.84 -28.01
N VAL A 42 11.36 9.56 -28.37
CA VAL A 42 10.79 8.42 -27.64
C VAL A 42 11.42 8.28 -26.27
N PHE A 43 12.75 8.43 -26.18
CA PHE A 43 13.47 8.43 -24.90
C PHE A 43 12.95 9.51 -23.95
N TRP A 44 12.79 10.75 -24.43
CA TRP A 44 12.29 11.84 -23.60
C TRP A 44 10.84 11.64 -23.15
N ARG A 45 9.97 11.11 -24.03
CA ARG A 45 8.59 10.75 -23.66
C ARG A 45 8.55 9.65 -22.60
N MET A 46 9.38 8.61 -22.75
CA MET A 46 9.52 7.55 -21.76
C MET A 46 9.95 8.11 -20.40
N LEU A 47 10.98 8.97 -20.40
CA LEU A 47 11.52 9.56 -19.17
C LEU A 47 10.49 10.46 -18.47
N GLN A 48 9.80 11.31 -19.23
CA GLN A 48 8.72 12.16 -18.73
C GLN A 48 7.59 11.33 -18.11
N ALA A 49 7.15 10.27 -18.80
CA ALA A 49 6.12 9.37 -18.28
C ALA A 49 6.55 8.70 -16.97
N ARG A 50 7.79 8.21 -16.90
CA ARG A 50 8.36 7.61 -15.70
C ARG A 50 8.41 8.58 -14.53
N PHE A 51 8.87 9.81 -14.75
CA PHE A 51 8.88 10.85 -13.72
C PHE A 51 7.47 11.27 -13.31
N ALA A 52 6.55 11.45 -14.25
CA ALA A 52 5.16 11.82 -13.98
C ALA A 52 4.45 10.75 -13.14
N SER A 53 4.59 9.46 -13.50
CA SER A 53 4.10 8.34 -12.69
C SER A 53 4.74 8.34 -11.29
N GLY A 54 6.05 8.56 -11.20
CA GLY A 54 6.75 8.62 -9.92
C GLY A 54 6.25 9.74 -9.01
N ILE A 55 5.99 10.93 -9.57
CA ILE A 55 5.41 12.07 -8.84
C ILE A 55 3.98 11.76 -8.41
N LEU A 56 3.14 11.23 -9.31
CA LEU A 56 1.75 10.89 -9.01
C LEU A 56 1.64 9.88 -7.86
N PHE A 57 2.31 8.74 -7.99
CA PHE A 57 2.28 7.70 -6.96
C PHE A 57 3.06 8.08 -5.70
N GLY A 58 4.13 8.88 -5.85
CA GLY A 58 4.83 9.49 -4.72
C GLY A 58 3.95 10.44 -3.92
N ALA A 59 3.12 11.26 -4.59
CA ALA A 59 2.15 12.12 -3.93
C ALA A 59 1.07 11.31 -3.20
N ILE A 60 0.54 10.24 -3.81
CA ILE A 60 -0.39 9.32 -3.15
C ILE A 60 0.26 8.68 -1.93
N ALA A 61 1.50 8.18 -2.06
CA ALA A 61 2.25 7.62 -0.94
C ALA A 61 2.51 8.65 0.16
N LEU A 62 2.79 9.90 -0.18
CA LEU A 62 2.97 10.99 0.79
C LEU A 62 1.67 11.25 1.57
N LEU A 63 0.53 11.28 0.86
CA LEU A 63 -0.78 11.46 1.49
C LEU A 63 -1.14 10.30 2.42
N ILE A 64 -0.72 9.06 2.12
CA ILE A 64 -1.03 7.91 2.97
C ILE A 64 0.05 7.75 4.05
N VAL A 65 1.28 7.41 3.67
CA VAL A 65 2.38 7.10 4.59
C VAL A 65 2.82 8.35 5.35
N GLY A 66 2.99 9.47 4.66
CA GLY A 66 3.44 10.72 5.27
C GLY A 66 2.48 11.22 6.34
N THR A 67 1.17 11.24 6.06
CA THR A 67 0.17 11.67 7.04
C THR A 67 0.08 10.71 8.23
N ASN A 68 0.11 9.40 8.01
CA ASN A 68 0.07 8.39 9.07
C ASN A 68 1.29 8.47 10.00
N ILE A 69 2.50 8.59 9.43
CA ILE A 69 3.73 8.75 10.23
C ILE A 69 3.74 10.10 10.95
N TRP A 70 3.27 11.17 10.31
CA TRP A 70 3.15 12.48 10.94
C TRP A 70 2.18 12.47 12.13
N LEU A 71 0.99 11.88 11.97
CA LEU A 71 -0.01 11.72 13.04
C LEU A 71 0.55 10.88 14.18
N ALA A 72 1.16 9.73 13.88
CA ALA A 72 1.77 8.86 14.88
C ALA A 72 2.87 9.60 15.66
N GLY A 73 3.75 10.31 14.96
CA GLY A 73 4.79 11.12 15.59
C GLY A 73 4.23 12.27 16.42
N GLN A 74 3.13 12.90 16.01
CA GLN A 74 2.46 13.94 16.81
C GLN A 74 1.91 13.36 18.11
N PHE A 75 1.19 12.24 18.05
CA PHE A 75 0.61 11.62 19.25
C PHE A 75 1.67 11.07 20.19
N THR A 76 2.70 10.39 19.66
CA THR A 76 3.83 9.89 20.43
C THR A 76 4.58 11.02 21.13
N ARG A 77 4.96 12.09 20.41
CA ARG A 77 5.69 13.21 21.03
C ARG A 77 4.84 13.95 22.07
N GLN A 78 3.53 14.05 21.87
CA GLN A 78 2.65 14.63 22.88
C GLN A 78 2.60 13.77 24.15
N ALA A 79 2.50 12.44 24.00
CA ALA A 79 2.50 11.51 25.12
C ALA A 79 3.81 11.57 25.91
N LEU A 80 4.96 11.53 25.23
CA LEU A 80 6.30 11.60 25.83
C LEU A 80 6.61 12.94 26.53
N ARG A 81 5.89 14.02 26.19
CA ARG A 81 6.00 15.33 26.86
C ARG A 81 5.19 15.40 28.15
N LEU A 82 4.05 14.71 28.19
CA LEU A 82 3.08 14.81 29.30
C LEU A 82 3.29 13.72 30.36
N GLY A 83 3.71 12.52 29.96
CA GLY A 83 3.76 11.34 30.84
C GLY A 83 5.14 10.73 31.06
N GLY A 84 6.21 11.35 30.57
CA GLY A 84 7.55 10.76 30.59
C GLY A 84 7.70 9.59 29.62
N SER A 85 8.90 8.98 29.59
CA SER A 85 9.12 7.74 28.85
C SER A 85 8.42 6.59 29.58
N PRO A 86 7.75 5.65 28.89
CA PRO A 86 7.27 4.41 29.51
C PRO A 86 8.38 3.49 30.02
N TRP A 87 9.61 3.79 29.63
CA TRP A 87 10.82 3.05 29.95
C TRP A 87 11.58 3.79 31.06
N GLU A 88 12.34 3.07 31.89
CA GLU A 88 13.24 3.69 32.87
C GLU A 88 14.26 4.61 32.15
N ASP A 89 14.66 5.69 32.82
CA ASP A 89 15.50 6.75 32.25
C ASP A 89 16.75 6.17 31.56
N GLY A 90 16.77 6.22 30.23
CA GLY A 90 17.90 5.78 29.40
C GLY A 90 17.77 4.40 28.74
N GLU A 91 16.71 3.63 29.02
CA GLU A 91 16.57 2.25 28.50
C GLU A 91 15.83 2.15 27.16
N ALA A 92 15.06 3.17 26.79
CA ALA A 92 14.27 3.15 25.54
C ALA A 92 15.17 3.22 24.29
N PRO A 93 15.29 2.13 23.50
CA PRO A 93 16.05 2.17 22.26
C PRO A 93 15.40 3.16 21.30
N GLY A 94 16.12 4.25 20.97
CA GLY A 94 15.65 5.22 19.99
C GLY A 94 14.75 6.34 20.53
N GLU A 95 14.72 6.61 21.84
CA GLU A 95 13.95 7.74 22.38
C GLU A 95 14.34 9.09 21.74
N VAL A 96 15.63 9.28 21.45
CA VAL A 96 16.15 10.44 20.70
C VAL A 96 15.48 10.55 19.33
N LEU A 97 15.26 9.42 18.64
CA LEU A 97 14.58 9.38 17.35
C LEU A 97 13.08 9.66 17.50
N LEU A 98 12.44 9.10 18.53
CA LEU A 98 11.01 9.32 18.82
C LEU A 98 10.70 10.79 19.20
N ARG A 99 11.67 11.50 19.79
CA ARG A 99 11.53 12.94 20.08
C ARG A 99 11.85 13.83 18.88
N SER A 100 12.68 13.35 17.94
CA SER A 100 13.14 14.11 16.77
C SER A 100 12.08 14.22 15.67
N ARG A 101 11.69 15.45 15.31
CA ARG A 101 10.81 15.68 14.14
C ARG A 101 11.46 15.26 12.82
N MET A 102 12.78 15.46 12.70
CA MET A 102 13.53 15.11 11.49
C MET A 102 13.55 13.60 11.26
N ALA A 103 13.59 12.77 12.31
CA ALA A 103 13.56 11.32 12.17
C ALA A 103 12.28 10.86 11.45
N TYR A 104 11.11 11.40 11.81
CA TYR A 104 9.84 11.09 11.14
C TYR A 104 9.80 11.58 9.69
N VAL A 105 10.33 12.78 9.41
CA VAL A 105 10.37 13.32 8.05
C VAL A 105 11.28 12.48 7.16
N VAL A 106 12.46 12.09 7.66
CA VAL A 106 13.40 11.23 6.92
C VAL A 106 12.80 9.84 6.71
N ALA A 107 12.18 9.24 7.74
CA ALA A 107 11.54 7.93 7.62
C ALA A 107 10.38 7.95 6.61
N ALA A 108 9.50 8.96 6.69
CA ALA A 108 8.41 9.13 5.73
C ALA A 108 8.96 9.39 4.32
N GLY A 109 9.94 10.27 4.16
CA GLY A 109 10.56 10.58 2.88
C GLY A 109 11.18 9.36 2.21
N ALA A 110 11.88 8.52 2.98
CA ALA A 110 12.46 7.27 2.48
C ALA A 110 11.39 6.30 1.98
N LEU A 111 10.31 6.08 2.75
CA LEU A 111 9.22 5.20 2.36
C LEU A 111 8.42 5.73 1.16
N VAL A 112 8.17 7.04 1.13
CA VAL A 112 7.52 7.72 0.00
C VAL A 112 8.37 7.62 -1.26
N PHE A 113 9.69 7.77 -1.16
CA PHE A 113 10.59 7.60 -2.29
C PHE A 113 10.55 6.17 -2.85
N VAL A 114 10.59 5.16 -1.98
CA VAL A 114 10.50 3.75 -2.39
C VAL A 114 9.17 3.47 -3.10
N LEU A 115 8.04 3.88 -2.52
CA LEU A 115 6.72 3.70 -3.13
C LEU A 115 6.59 4.50 -4.43
N GLY A 116 7.05 5.75 -4.46
CA GLY A 116 7.07 6.58 -5.67
C GLY A 116 7.86 5.91 -6.80
N ASN A 117 9.00 5.28 -6.49
CA ASN A 117 9.77 4.54 -7.48
C ASN A 117 9.06 3.27 -7.99
N ILE A 118 8.31 2.57 -7.12
CA ILE A 118 7.43 1.45 -7.54
C ILE A 118 6.39 1.97 -8.54
N GLY A 119 5.74 3.10 -8.25
CA GLY A 119 4.79 3.73 -9.17
C GLY A 119 5.43 4.21 -10.47
N ALA A 120 6.63 4.78 -10.40
CA ALA A 120 7.42 5.18 -11.57
C ALA A 120 7.72 3.99 -12.49
N SER A 121 7.98 2.81 -11.92
CA SER A 121 8.23 1.60 -12.71
C SER A 121 7.03 1.17 -13.57
N GLN A 122 5.81 1.56 -13.19
CA GLN A 122 4.56 1.21 -13.87
C GLN A 122 4.05 2.31 -14.81
N TRP A 123 4.93 3.18 -15.29
CA TRP A 123 4.60 4.17 -16.30
C TRP A 123 3.95 3.61 -17.58
N PRO A 124 4.32 2.41 -18.12
CA PRO A 124 3.65 1.89 -19.31
C PRO A 124 2.19 1.56 -19.02
N LEU A 125 1.89 1.07 -17.82
CA LEU A 125 0.55 0.74 -17.38
C LEU A 125 -0.32 1.98 -17.23
N LEU A 126 0.23 3.05 -16.65
CA LEU A 126 -0.47 4.34 -16.55
C LEU A 126 -0.76 4.91 -17.95
N LEU A 127 0.21 4.91 -18.87
CA LEU A 127 -0.01 5.42 -20.21
C LEU A 127 -1.05 4.61 -20.99
N ARG A 128 -1.02 3.28 -20.87
CA ARG A 128 -2.04 2.40 -21.48
C ARG A 128 -3.45 2.72 -21.00
N TYR A 129 -3.60 3.07 -19.72
CA TYR A 129 -4.87 3.50 -19.16
C TYR A 129 -5.29 4.91 -19.64
N MET A 130 -4.36 5.85 -19.69
CA MET A 130 -4.66 7.24 -20.09
C MET A 130 -4.95 7.40 -21.58
N TYR A 131 -4.35 6.54 -22.41
CA TYR A 131 -4.50 6.52 -23.86
C TYR A 131 -5.17 5.22 -24.31
N ASP A 132 -6.22 4.82 -23.60
CA ASP A 132 -7.00 3.65 -23.98
C ASP A 132 -7.85 3.92 -25.23
N HIS A 133 -8.20 2.83 -25.93
CA HIS A 133 -9.07 2.89 -27.11
C HIS A 133 -10.06 1.73 -27.07
N PRO A 134 -11.35 1.96 -27.41
CA PRO A 134 -12.35 0.91 -27.43
C PRO A 134 -12.06 -0.10 -28.54
N PHE A 135 -12.33 -1.38 -28.27
CA PHE A 135 -12.28 -2.41 -29.30
C PHE A 135 -13.60 -2.52 -30.07
N GLY A 136 -14.70 -2.00 -29.52
CA GLY A 136 -16.04 -2.08 -30.12
C GLY A 136 -16.69 -3.45 -29.94
N VAL A 137 -16.14 -4.27 -29.05
CA VAL A 137 -16.62 -5.62 -28.73
C VAL A 137 -16.83 -5.69 -27.23
N SER A 138 -18.07 -5.92 -26.81
CA SER A 138 -18.43 -6.08 -25.41
C SER A 138 -18.40 -7.55 -25.00
N ASP A 139 -17.99 -7.79 -23.76
CA ASP A 139 -18.08 -9.11 -23.17
C ASP A 139 -19.55 -9.49 -22.86
N PRO A 140 -19.94 -10.76 -23.02
CA PRO A 140 -21.34 -11.16 -22.84
C PRO A 140 -21.78 -11.29 -21.38
N ILE A 141 -20.88 -11.24 -20.40
CA ILE A 141 -21.17 -11.51 -18.98
C ILE A 141 -21.42 -10.20 -18.24
N PHE A 142 -20.51 -9.25 -18.37
CA PHE A 142 -20.51 -7.96 -17.66
C PHE A 142 -20.77 -6.76 -18.58
N SER A 143 -20.92 -7.00 -19.89
CA SER A 143 -21.23 -5.96 -20.89
C SER A 143 -20.21 -4.82 -20.93
N GLN A 144 -18.95 -5.09 -20.58
CA GLN A 144 -17.81 -4.18 -20.67
C GLN A 144 -17.09 -4.38 -22.01
N ASP A 145 -16.59 -3.29 -22.60
CA ASP A 145 -15.72 -3.39 -23.77
C ASP A 145 -14.42 -4.13 -23.42
N VAL A 146 -13.86 -4.89 -24.37
CA VAL A 146 -12.56 -5.58 -24.20
C VAL A 146 -11.45 -4.62 -23.74
N ALA A 147 -11.52 -3.32 -24.10
CA ALA A 147 -10.61 -2.27 -23.64
C ALA A 147 -10.54 -2.18 -22.11
N TYR A 148 -11.66 -2.42 -21.41
CA TYR A 148 -11.68 -2.44 -19.96
C TYR A 148 -10.70 -3.49 -19.42
N TYR A 149 -10.70 -4.68 -20.00
CA TYR A 149 -9.91 -5.82 -19.55
C TYR A 149 -8.42 -5.69 -19.91
N VAL A 150 -8.11 -5.08 -21.05
CA VAL A 150 -6.73 -4.93 -21.56
C VAL A 150 -6.02 -3.71 -20.95
N PHE A 151 -6.72 -2.60 -20.76
CA PHE A 151 -6.12 -1.32 -20.34
C PHE A 151 -6.49 -0.93 -18.91
N SER A 152 -7.79 -0.89 -18.59
CA SER A 152 -8.29 -0.33 -17.34
C SER A 152 -8.13 -1.27 -16.14
N LEU A 153 -8.52 -2.54 -16.27
CA LEU A 153 -8.50 -3.52 -15.18
C LEU A 153 -7.09 -3.75 -14.65
N PRO A 154 -6.04 -3.98 -15.48
CA PRO A 154 -4.68 -4.13 -14.97
C PRO A 154 -4.18 -2.87 -14.24
N PHE A 155 -4.59 -1.67 -14.68
CA PHE A 155 -4.27 -0.43 -13.99
C PHE A 155 -4.98 -0.34 -12.63
N TYR A 156 -6.27 -0.64 -12.56
CA TYR A 156 -7.00 -0.66 -11.29
C TYR A 156 -6.46 -1.73 -10.31
N GLU A 157 -6.06 -2.89 -10.81
CA GLU A 157 -5.41 -3.93 -9.99
C GLU A 157 -4.08 -3.45 -9.43
N PHE A 158 -3.26 -2.77 -10.25
CA PHE A 158 -2.02 -2.15 -9.77
C PHE A 158 -2.30 -1.07 -8.73
N VAL A 159 -3.25 -0.16 -8.96
CA VAL A 159 -3.60 0.90 -8.00
C VAL A 159 -4.09 0.28 -6.68
N ALA A 160 -4.97 -0.72 -6.72
CA ALA A 160 -5.41 -1.41 -5.52
C ALA A 160 -4.25 -2.09 -4.78
N GLY A 161 -3.34 -2.76 -5.50
CA GLY A 161 -2.13 -3.35 -4.94
C GLY A 161 -1.18 -2.32 -4.32
N PHE A 162 -0.98 -1.19 -4.99
CA PHE A 162 -0.17 -0.07 -4.53
C PHE A 162 -0.73 0.53 -3.23
N LEU A 163 -2.03 0.79 -3.18
CA LEU A 163 -2.71 1.32 -2.00
C LEU A 163 -2.62 0.34 -0.82
N ILE A 164 -2.83 -0.97 -1.06
CA ILE A 164 -2.63 -2.02 -0.05
C ILE A 164 -1.19 -1.98 0.47
N GLY A 165 -0.19 -1.96 -0.42
CA GLY A 165 1.22 -1.89 -0.04
C GLY A 165 1.54 -0.65 0.79
N ALA A 166 1.06 0.53 0.37
CA ALA A 166 1.24 1.78 1.09
C ALA A 166 0.59 1.77 2.48
N LEU A 167 -0.63 1.20 2.60
CA LEU A 167 -1.34 1.07 3.87
C LEU A 167 -0.67 0.06 4.80
N VAL A 168 -0.16 -1.07 4.28
CA VAL A 168 0.59 -2.06 5.07
C VAL A 168 1.90 -1.46 5.58
N VAL A 169 2.67 -0.81 4.72
CA VAL A 169 3.90 -0.11 5.12
C VAL A 169 3.61 0.97 6.17
N SER A 170 2.52 1.72 6.00
CA SER A 170 2.07 2.70 6.99
C SER A 170 1.71 2.03 8.32
N ALA A 171 0.98 0.92 8.29
CA ALA A 171 0.55 0.20 9.48
C ALA A 171 1.75 -0.36 10.26
N VAL A 172 2.72 -0.93 9.55
CA VAL A 172 3.97 -1.41 10.15
C VAL A 172 4.75 -0.23 10.76
N ALA A 173 4.95 0.86 10.02
CA ALA A 173 5.69 2.02 10.52
C ALA A 173 5.02 2.64 11.75
N VAL A 174 3.70 2.86 11.70
CA VAL A 174 2.91 3.40 12.82
C VAL A 174 2.89 2.44 14.00
N GLY A 175 2.74 1.14 13.76
CA GLY A 175 2.79 0.11 14.79
C GLY A 175 4.13 0.09 15.52
N LEU A 176 5.24 0.16 14.78
CA LEU A 176 6.59 0.25 15.35
C LEU A 176 6.78 1.55 16.16
N ILE A 177 6.30 2.69 15.66
CA ILE A 177 6.34 3.97 16.38
C ILE A 177 5.58 3.88 17.71
N TYR A 178 4.38 3.30 17.70
CA TYR A 178 3.57 3.17 18.91
C TYR A 178 4.10 2.12 19.88
N ALA A 179 4.66 1.01 19.40
CA ALA A 179 5.32 0.03 20.24
C ALA A 179 6.56 0.63 20.92
N ALA A 180 7.43 1.31 20.17
CA ALA A 180 8.63 1.97 20.73
C ALA A 180 8.27 3.09 21.72
N ALA A 181 7.15 3.79 21.48
CA ALA A 181 6.63 4.82 22.37
C ALA A 181 5.80 4.30 23.55
N GLY A 182 5.67 2.98 23.72
CA GLY A 182 4.87 2.33 24.76
C GLY A 182 3.36 2.62 24.71
N GLY A 183 2.85 3.02 23.54
CA GLY A 183 1.42 3.10 23.23
C GLY A 183 0.78 1.74 22.95
N ILE A 184 1.61 0.71 22.73
CA ILE A 184 1.26 -0.71 22.70
C ILE A 184 2.14 -1.40 23.75
N ARG A 185 1.53 -2.00 24.78
CA ARG A 185 2.23 -2.71 25.86
C ARG A 185 1.90 -4.21 25.81
N PHE A 186 2.87 -5.04 26.18
CA PHE A 186 2.79 -6.51 26.12
C PHE A 186 2.96 -7.20 27.49
N GLN A 187 2.89 -6.47 28.61
CA GLN A 187 3.29 -6.99 29.93
C GLN A 187 2.32 -8.03 30.53
N GLU A 188 1.02 -7.76 30.56
CA GLU A 188 0.00 -8.71 31.09
C GLU A 188 -1.09 -9.05 30.05
N GLY A 189 -0.92 -8.55 28.83
CA GLY A 189 -1.86 -8.64 27.71
C GLY A 189 -1.51 -7.61 26.64
N LEU A 190 -2.19 -7.66 25.49
CA LEU A 190 -2.07 -6.62 24.46
C LEU A 190 -2.90 -5.40 24.86
N GLU A 191 -2.27 -4.42 25.51
CA GLU A 191 -2.90 -3.16 25.87
C GLU A 191 -2.53 -2.07 24.88
N VAL A 192 -3.53 -1.51 24.21
CA VAL A 192 -3.35 -0.42 23.25
C VAL A 192 -4.04 0.83 23.79
N MET A 193 -3.30 1.92 23.90
CA MET A 193 -3.87 3.19 24.39
C MET A 193 -5.01 3.67 23.47
N PRO A 194 -6.04 4.39 23.99
CA PRO A 194 -7.24 4.76 23.22
C PRO A 194 -6.96 5.55 21.94
N ARG A 195 -5.93 6.41 21.94
CA ARG A 195 -5.55 7.23 20.77
C ARG A 195 -4.85 6.40 19.67
N PRO A 196 -3.78 5.64 19.96
CA PRO A 196 -3.24 4.64 19.04
C PRO A 196 -4.30 3.68 18.49
N MET A 197 -5.20 3.18 19.34
CA MET A 197 -6.27 2.27 18.94
C MET A 197 -7.23 2.91 17.92
N ALA A 198 -7.64 4.15 18.13
CA ALA A 198 -8.46 4.90 17.18
C ALA A 198 -7.75 5.12 15.84
N HIS A 199 -6.46 5.49 15.86
CA HIS A 199 -5.67 5.69 14.65
C HIS A 199 -5.51 4.39 13.85
N LEU A 200 -5.13 3.30 14.51
CA LEU A 200 -4.98 1.99 13.89
C LEU A 200 -6.32 1.44 13.37
N SER A 201 -7.43 1.72 14.07
CA SER A 201 -8.77 1.35 13.59
C SER A 201 -9.13 2.11 12.31
N GLY A 202 -8.84 3.41 12.24
CA GLY A 202 -9.07 4.18 11.01
C GLY A 202 -8.22 3.68 9.84
N LEU A 203 -6.95 3.40 10.09
CA LEU A 203 -6.04 2.85 9.09
C LEU A 203 -6.50 1.47 8.59
N ALA A 204 -6.88 0.58 9.51
CA ALA A 204 -7.44 -0.72 9.18
C ALA A 204 -8.78 -0.61 8.43
N GLY A 205 -9.64 0.34 8.79
CA GLY A 205 -10.91 0.59 8.08
C GLY A 205 -10.68 1.00 6.62
N VAL A 206 -9.75 1.93 6.35
CA VAL A 206 -9.36 2.30 4.98
C VAL A 206 -8.78 1.10 4.22
N PHE A 207 -7.93 0.30 4.88
CA PHE A 207 -7.39 -0.93 4.31
C PHE A 207 -8.48 -1.92 3.89
N LEU A 208 -9.50 -2.13 4.72
CA LEU A 208 -10.63 -3.00 4.38
C LEU A 208 -11.45 -2.45 3.21
N LEU A 209 -11.63 -1.12 3.09
CA LEU A 209 -12.29 -0.53 1.91
C LEU A 209 -11.50 -0.76 0.62
N VAL A 210 -10.16 -0.64 0.67
CA VAL A 210 -9.32 -0.95 -0.51
C VAL A 210 -9.39 -2.44 -0.84
N LEU A 211 -9.44 -3.33 0.17
CA LEU A 211 -9.69 -4.75 -0.06
C LEU A 211 -11.06 -5.01 -0.69
N ALA A 212 -12.11 -4.34 -0.24
CA ALA A 212 -13.44 -4.43 -0.85
C ALA A 212 -13.37 -4.04 -2.33
N TRP A 213 -12.71 -2.94 -2.66
CA TRP A 213 -12.51 -2.56 -4.06
C TRP A 213 -11.71 -3.60 -4.85
N LYS A 214 -10.61 -4.13 -4.29
CA LYS A 214 -9.81 -5.19 -4.92
C LYS A 214 -10.62 -6.45 -5.21
N TYR A 215 -11.47 -6.89 -4.27
CA TYR A 215 -12.32 -8.06 -4.48
C TYR A 215 -13.44 -7.79 -5.50
N ARG A 216 -13.94 -6.56 -5.59
CA ARG A 216 -14.82 -6.16 -6.69
C ARG A 216 -14.12 -6.27 -8.05
N LEU A 217 -12.83 -5.91 -8.15
CA LEU A 217 -12.07 -6.06 -9.40
C LEU A 217 -11.88 -7.54 -9.79
N LYS A 218 -11.70 -8.44 -8.80
CA LYS A 218 -11.60 -9.89 -9.06
C LYS A 218 -12.81 -10.48 -9.77
N ILE A 219 -14.00 -9.89 -9.61
CA ILE A 219 -15.21 -10.31 -10.33
C ILE A 219 -15.00 -10.21 -11.84
N TYR A 220 -14.42 -9.12 -12.32
CA TYR A 220 -14.09 -8.94 -13.74
C TYR A 220 -12.91 -9.84 -14.15
N GLY A 221 -11.97 -10.09 -13.23
CA GLY A 221 -10.85 -11.01 -13.44
C GLY A 221 -11.25 -12.47 -13.70
N LEU A 222 -12.51 -12.86 -13.41
CA LEU A 222 -13.02 -14.20 -13.71
C LEU A 222 -12.99 -14.54 -15.20
N LEU A 223 -13.00 -13.54 -16.10
CA LEU A 223 -12.83 -13.79 -17.54
C LEU A 223 -11.43 -14.31 -17.92
N TYR A 224 -10.45 -14.19 -17.02
CA TYR A 224 -9.11 -14.74 -17.19
C TYR A 224 -8.92 -16.09 -16.46
N SER A 225 -10.00 -16.69 -15.97
CA SER A 225 -9.98 -17.99 -15.29
C SER A 225 -9.43 -19.08 -16.22
N GLN A 226 -8.41 -19.80 -15.74
CA GLN A 226 -7.90 -21.00 -16.40
C GLN A 226 -8.69 -22.20 -15.89
N GLY A 227 -9.89 -22.38 -16.44
CA GLY A 227 -10.76 -23.50 -16.11
C GLY A 227 -10.20 -24.85 -16.61
N ARG A 228 -10.73 -25.95 -16.06
CA ARG A 228 -10.35 -27.33 -16.45
C ARG A 228 -10.71 -27.69 -17.89
N VAL A 229 -11.74 -27.05 -18.46
CA VAL A 229 -12.32 -27.42 -19.77
C VAL A 229 -11.99 -26.38 -20.84
N ALA A 230 -11.96 -25.09 -20.48
CA ALA A 230 -11.66 -24.00 -21.40
C ALA A 230 -11.08 -22.80 -20.65
N PHE A 231 -10.37 -21.95 -21.39
CA PHE A 231 -9.94 -20.64 -20.91
C PHE A 231 -11.13 -19.67 -20.93
N GLY A 232 -11.33 -18.94 -19.84
CA GLY A 232 -12.44 -18.01 -19.67
C GLY A 232 -13.33 -18.36 -18.47
N ALA A 233 -14.27 -17.47 -18.17
CA ALA A 233 -15.20 -17.63 -17.05
C ALA A 233 -16.09 -18.88 -17.26
N GLY A 234 -15.94 -19.86 -16.37
CA GLY A 234 -16.77 -21.06 -16.36
C GLY A 234 -18.15 -20.82 -15.75
N TRP A 235 -19.03 -21.81 -15.85
CA TRP A 235 -20.37 -21.74 -15.25
C TRP A 235 -20.33 -21.50 -13.73
N VAL A 236 -19.40 -22.17 -13.03
CA VAL A 236 -19.18 -22.01 -11.59
C VAL A 236 -18.64 -20.60 -11.27
N ASP A 237 -17.75 -20.06 -12.10
CA ASP A 237 -17.21 -18.72 -11.90
C ASP A 237 -18.33 -17.68 -11.93
N VAL A 238 -19.18 -17.73 -12.96
CA VAL A 238 -20.27 -16.77 -13.17
C VAL A 238 -21.38 -16.92 -12.14
N ASN A 239 -21.83 -18.15 -11.87
CA ASN A 239 -23.01 -18.39 -11.03
C ASN A 239 -22.70 -18.55 -9.54
N VAL A 240 -21.44 -18.73 -9.17
CA VAL A 240 -21.04 -18.97 -7.76
C VAL A 240 -19.96 -18.00 -7.32
N GLN A 241 -18.83 -17.91 -8.02
CA GLN A 241 -17.70 -17.09 -7.56
C GLN A 241 -18.00 -15.59 -7.58
N VAL A 242 -18.77 -15.09 -8.57
CA VAL A 242 -19.25 -13.69 -8.59
C VAL A 242 -19.95 -13.33 -7.28
N TRP A 243 -20.87 -14.17 -6.82
CA TRP A 243 -21.62 -13.94 -5.59
C TRP A 243 -20.77 -14.09 -4.33
N ALA A 244 -19.84 -15.04 -4.33
CA ALA A 244 -18.87 -15.18 -3.24
C ALA A 244 -18.01 -13.91 -3.09
N TYR A 245 -17.53 -13.33 -4.19
CA TYR A 245 -16.79 -12.07 -4.14
C TYR A 245 -17.66 -10.90 -3.69
N TRP A 246 -18.90 -10.79 -4.15
CA TRP A 246 -19.83 -9.77 -3.64
C TRP A 246 -20.07 -9.87 -2.14
N LEU A 247 -20.19 -11.09 -1.59
CA LEU A 247 -20.34 -11.30 -0.15
C LEU A 247 -19.10 -10.81 0.61
N LEU A 248 -17.88 -11.06 0.10
CA LEU A 248 -16.65 -10.49 0.70
C LEU A 248 -16.61 -8.98 0.64
N VAL A 249 -17.00 -8.38 -0.49
CA VAL A 249 -17.07 -6.92 -0.63
C VAL A 249 -17.95 -6.33 0.46
N LEU A 250 -19.15 -6.89 0.66
CA LEU A 250 -20.08 -6.45 1.71
C LEU A 250 -19.51 -6.68 3.12
N ALA A 251 -18.88 -7.83 3.37
CA ALA A 251 -18.26 -8.13 4.66
C ALA A 251 -17.12 -7.14 4.99
N PHE A 252 -16.26 -6.82 4.01
CA PHE A 252 -15.19 -5.83 4.17
C PHE A 252 -15.74 -4.43 4.45
N ILE A 253 -16.80 -4.01 3.74
CA ILE A 253 -17.46 -2.72 3.97
C ILE A 253 -18.06 -2.68 5.38
N ALA A 254 -18.78 -3.72 5.80
CA ALA A 254 -19.38 -3.80 7.13
C ALA A 254 -18.32 -3.76 8.24
N ALA A 255 -17.22 -4.52 8.09
CA ALA A 255 -16.10 -4.49 9.03
C ALA A 255 -15.41 -3.11 9.06
N ALA A 256 -15.24 -2.45 7.91
CA ALA A 256 -14.71 -1.09 7.86
C ALA A 256 -15.58 -0.08 8.63
N VAL A 257 -16.91 -0.19 8.52
CA VAL A 257 -17.86 0.65 9.27
C VAL A 257 -17.66 0.48 10.78
N PHE A 258 -17.56 -0.75 11.29
CA PHE A 258 -17.30 -0.98 12.71
C PHE A 258 -15.98 -0.37 13.19
N LEU A 259 -14.93 -0.44 12.37
CA LEU A 259 -13.63 0.18 12.67
C LEU A 259 -13.70 1.72 12.65
N PHE A 260 -14.44 2.33 11.73
CA PHE A 260 -14.64 3.78 11.70
C PHE A 260 -15.46 4.27 12.89
N LEU A 261 -16.50 3.53 13.30
CA LEU A 261 -17.24 3.82 14.53
C LEU A 261 -16.32 3.79 15.76
N ASN A 262 -15.30 2.92 15.75
CA ASN A 262 -14.33 2.84 16.83
C ASN A 262 -13.44 4.09 16.96
N ILE A 263 -13.25 4.88 15.90
CA ILE A 263 -12.48 6.14 15.97
C ILE A 263 -13.09 7.08 17.03
N ARG A 264 -14.43 7.13 17.10
CA ARG A 264 -15.17 7.98 18.04
C ARG A 264 -15.48 7.27 19.36
N ALA A 265 -15.88 6.00 19.30
CA ALA A 265 -16.29 5.24 20.47
C ALA A 265 -15.11 4.77 21.35
N ARG A 266 -13.91 4.59 20.77
CA ARG A 266 -12.69 4.12 21.45
C ARG A 266 -12.92 2.85 22.28
N ASN A 267 -13.74 1.94 21.76
CA ASN A 267 -14.17 0.71 22.43
C ASN A 267 -13.49 -0.51 21.81
N THR A 268 -12.80 -1.31 22.62
CA THR A 268 -12.07 -2.52 22.20
C THR A 268 -12.97 -3.59 21.59
N GLN A 269 -14.28 -3.57 21.85
CA GLN A 269 -15.22 -4.55 21.28
C GLN A 269 -15.50 -4.35 19.78
N LEU A 270 -15.37 -3.13 19.25
CA LEU A 270 -15.72 -2.84 17.85
C LEU A 270 -14.74 -3.49 16.85
N PRO A 271 -13.40 -3.45 17.08
CA PRO A 271 -12.46 -4.22 16.27
C PRO A 271 -12.69 -5.73 16.34
N VAL A 272 -13.04 -6.27 17.51
CA VAL A 272 -13.36 -7.71 17.67
C VAL A 272 -14.57 -8.09 16.82
N ARG A 273 -15.64 -7.27 16.82
CA ARG A 273 -16.81 -7.47 15.95
C ARG A 273 -16.44 -7.41 14.48
N SER A 274 -15.54 -6.51 14.10
CA SER A 274 -15.03 -6.40 12.73
C SER A 274 -14.35 -7.69 12.28
N VAL A 275 -13.48 -8.25 13.13
CA VAL A 275 -12.83 -9.55 12.88
C VAL A 275 -13.87 -10.67 12.79
N ALA A 276 -14.85 -10.70 13.68
CA ALA A 276 -15.91 -11.72 13.65
C ALA A 276 -16.71 -11.71 12.34
N VAL A 277 -17.04 -10.52 11.81
CA VAL A 277 -17.71 -10.38 10.50
C VAL A 277 -16.85 -10.94 9.38
N LEU A 278 -15.55 -10.65 9.37
CA LEU A 278 -14.63 -11.14 8.35
C LEU A 278 -14.45 -12.67 8.42
N VAL A 279 -14.30 -13.23 9.62
CA VAL A 279 -14.19 -14.68 9.82
C VAL A 279 -15.47 -15.38 9.40
N GLY A 280 -16.63 -14.86 9.80
CA GLY A 280 -17.93 -15.39 9.37
C GLY A 280 -18.12 -15.37 7.85
N GLY A 281 -17.74 -14.27 7.20
CA GLY A 281 -17.78 -14.15 5.74
C GLY A 281 -16.81 -15.11 5.04
N ALA A 282 -15.60 -15.28 5.58
CA ALA A 282 -14.61 -16.21 5.02
C ALA A 282 -15.04 -17.67 5.14
N ILE A 283 -15.62 -18.07 6.28
CA ILE A 283 -16.16 -19.44 6.47
C ILE A 283 -17.31 -19.72 5.52
N ALA A 284 -18.24 -18.77 5.37
CA ALA A 284 -19.38 -18.91 4.45
C ALA A 284 -18.94 -19.19 3.01
N ILE A 285 -17.80 -18.65 2.59
CA ILE A 285 -17.26 -18.83 1.25
C ILE A 285 -16.35 -20.04 1.14
N GLY A 286 -15.53 -20.33 2.15
CA GLY A 286 -14.71 -21.54 2.18
C GLY A 286 -15.52 -22.84 2.21
N ALA A 287 -16.79 -22.76 2.59
CA ALA A 287 -17.75 -23.86 2.51
C ALA A 287 -18.30 -24.10 1.09
N VAL A 288 -18.01 -23.22 0.12
CA VAL A 288 -18.43 -23.36 -1.28
C VAL A 288 -17.45 -24.28 -2.01
N PRO A 289 -17.89 -25.40 -2.60
CA PRO A 289 -17.01 -26.30 -3.33
C PRO A 289 -16.41 -25.62 -4.57
N ALA A 290 -15.12 -25.90 -4.82
CA ALA A 290 -14.34 -25.39 -5.95
C ALA A 290 -14.52 -26.18 -7.26
#